data_AF-A0A451BNL6-F1
#
_entry.id   AF-A0A451BNL6-F1
#
_cell.length_a   1.000
_cell.length_b   1.000
_cell.length_c   1.000
_cell.angle_alpha   90.00
_cell.angle_beta   90.00
_cell.angle_gamma   90.00
#
_symmetry.space_group_name_H-M   'P 1'
#
loop_
_entity.id
_entity.type
_entity.pdbx_description
1 polymer ?
#
loop_
_entity_poly.entity_id
_entity_poly.type
_entity_poly.pdbx_seq_one_letter_code
_entity_poly.pdbx_strand_id
1 'polypeptide(L)'
;MELSQVMKEIRLVPEDRLPEIHDLIRSFIPGPETGRDDTAKIMRFAGCWRNLTDGEFAEFSQEIAARRARAFSGRIDRETVVD
;
A
#
# COMPACT_ATOMS: atom_id res chain seq x y z
N MET A 1 6.66 2.31 16.47
CA MET A 1 5.33 2.32 15.83
C MET A 1 4.85 0.87 15.83
N GLU A 2 3.82 0.55 16.62
CA GLU A 2 3.35 -0.83 16.77
C GLU A 2 2.86 -1.38 15.43
N LEU A 3 3.26 -2.61 15.09
CA LEU A 3 2.70 -3.30 13.94
C LEU A 3 1.23 -3.60 14.19
N SER A 4 0.37 -3.30 13.22
CA SER A 4 -1.02 -3.75 13.25
C SER A 4 -1.07 -5.28 13.34
N GLN A 5 -2.11 -5.81 13.98
CA GLN A 5 -2.31 -7.25 14.13
C GLN A 5 -2.26 -7.98 12.78
N VAL A 6 -2.88 -7.39 11.76
CA VAL A 6 -2.84 -7.86 10.36
C VAL A 6 -1.40 -8.03 9.85
N MET A 7 -0.53 -7.06 10.14
CA MET A 7 0.85 -7.08 9.68
C MET A 7 1.69 -8.13 10.44
N LYS A 8 1.33 -8.46 11.69
CA LYS A 8 1.93 -9.56 12.44
C LYS A 8 1.56 -10.91 11.82
N GLU A 9 0.31 -11.08 11.42
CA GLU A 9 -0.18 -12.31 10.78
C GLU A 9 0.42 -12.53 9.39
N ILE A 10 0.52 -11.49 8.55
CA ILE A 10 1.16 -11.58 7.23
C ILE A 10 2.62 -12.04 7.33
N ARG A 11 3.35 -11.65 8.39
CA ARG A 11 4.75 -12.07 8.61
C ARG A 11 4.92 -13.55 8.95
N LEU A 12 3.86 -14.24 9.36
CA LEU A 12 3.88 -15.67 9.64
C LEU A 12 3.66 -16.51 8.38
N VAL A 13 3.27 -15.87 7.27
CA VAL A 13 2.98 -16.56 6.02
C VAL A 13 4.28 -16.88 5.28
N PRO A 14 4.44 -18.11 4.75
CA PRO A 14 5.56 -18.48 3.88
C PRO A 14 5.70 -17.53 2.68
N GLU A 15 6.94 -17.19 2.31
CA GLU A 15 7.23 -16.20 1.26
C GLU A 15 6.63 -16.57 -0.11
N ASP A 16 6.56 -17.86 -0.43
CA ASP A 16 5.98 -18.41 -1.65
C ASP A 16 4.47 -18.15 -1.78
N ARG A 17 3.78 -17.83 -0.67
CA ARG A 17 2.35 -17.54 -0.62
C ARG A 17 2.01 -16.05 -0.53
N LEU A 18 3.02 -15.18 -0.40
CA LEU A 18 2.82 -13.73 -0.43
C LEU A 18 2.14 -13.23 -1.73
N PRO A 19 2.36 -13.84 -2.92
CA PRO A 19 1.61 -13.48 -4.13
C PRO A 19 0.09 -13.60 -3.97
N GLU A 20 -0.39 -14.65 -3.31
CA GLU A 20 -1.83 -14.88 -3.11
C GLU A 20 -2.46 -13.80 -2.22
N ILE A 21 -1.74 -13.38 -1.16
CA ILE A 21 -2.18 -12.29 -0.28
C ILE A 21 -2.23 -10.96 -1.05
N HIS A 22 -1.23 -10.71 -1.89
CA HIS A 22 -1.19 -9.51 -2.72
C HIS A 22 -2.36 -9.48 -3.71
N ASP A 23 -2.70 -10.59 -4.35
CA ASP A 23 -3.82 -10.69 -5.27
C ASP A 23 -5.18 -10.51 -4.56
N LEU A 24 -5.31 -11.06 -3.35
CA LEU A 24 -6.46 -10.82 -2.48
C LEU A 24 -6.61 -9.33 -2.15
N ILE A 25 -5.53 -8.64 -1.74
CA ILE A 25 -5.56 -7.20 -1.44
C ILE A 25 -5.95 -6.40 -2.69
N ARG A 26 -5.39 -6.76 -3.85
CA ARG A 26 -5.71 -6.12 -5.14
C ARG A 26 -7.18 -6.27 -5.51
N SER A 27 -7.81 -7.40 -5.17
CA SER A 27 -9.23 -7.63 -5.43
C SER A 27 -10.17 -6.65 -4.73
N PHE A 28 -9.75 -6.05 -3.61
CA PHE A 28 -10.54 -5.07 -2.87
C PHE A 28 -10.50 -3.65 -3.45
N ILE A 29 -9.62 -3.39 -4.43
CA ILE A 29 -9.50 -2.08 -5.06
C ILE A 29 -10.57 -1.97 -6.15
N PRO A 30 -11.54 -1.03 -6.05
CA PRO A 30 -12.53 -0.82 -7.09
C PRO A 30 -11.86 -0.25 -8.34
N GLY A 31 -11.97 -0.94 -9.47
CA GLY A 31 -11.41 -0.53 -10.76
C GLY A 31 -9.90 -0.73 -10.93
N PRO A 32 -9.34 -1.93 -10.71
CA PRO A 32 -7.99 -2.20 -11.18
C PRO A 32 -8.05 -2.27 -12.72
N GLU A 33 -7.20 -1.48 -13.38
CA GLU A 33 -7.00 -1.59 -14.82
C GLU A 33 -6.71 -3.06 -15.16
N THR A 34 -7.50 -3.62 -16.07
CA THR A 34 -7.43 -5.01 -16.56
C THR A 34 -6.17 -5.28 -17.41
N GLY A 35 -5.02 -4.70 -17.07
CA GLY A 35 -3.95 -4.49 -18.03
C GLY A 35 -2.55 -4.46 -17.44
N ARG A 36 -2.16 -5.50 -16.71
CA ARG A 36 -0.82 -6.14 -16.70
C ARG A 36 -0.61 -6.89 -15.39
N ASP A 37 -0.32 -8.19 -15.50
CA ASP A 37 0.21 -8.98 -14.40
C ASP A 37 1.67 -8.58 -14.12
N ASP A 38 1.84 -7.42 -13.49
CA ASP A 38 3.14 -6.90 -13.05
C ASP A 38 3.51 -7.45 -11.65
N THR A 39 2.82 -8.48 -11.18
CA THR A 39 2.96 -9.01 -9.80
C THR A 39 4.40 -9.39 -9.47
N ALA A 40 5.09 -10.08 -10.37
CA ALA A 40 6.51 -10.41 -10.21
C ALA A 40 7.41 -9.17 -10.13
N LYS A 41 7.11 -8.13 -10.93
CA LYS A 41 7.86 -6.86 -10.96
C LYS A 41 7.62 -6.04 -9.69
N ILE A 42 6.41 -6.09 -9.13
CA ILE A 42 6.04 -5.45 -7.86
C ILE A 42 6.70 -6.19 -6.69
N MET A 43 6.67 -7.51 -6.69
CA MET A 43 7.28 -8.34 -5.63
C MET A 43 8.80 -8.17 -5.53
N ARG A 44 9.50 -7.80 -6.61
CA ARG A 44 10.92 -7.38 -6.55
C ARG A 44 11.18 -6.26 -5.53
N PHE A 45 10.19 -5.42 -5.27
CA PHE A 45 10.30 -4.32 -4.31
C PHE A 45 9.84 -4.73 -2.90
N ALA A 46 9.40 -5.97 -2.68
CA ALA A 46 9.07 -6.46 -1.35
C ALA A 46 10.31 -6.38 -0.43
N GLY A 47 10.15 -5.73 0.72
CA GLY A 47 11.25 -5.55 1.68
C GLY A 47 12.29 -4.49 1.32
N CYS A 48 12.15 -3.75 0.20
CA CYS A 48 13.10 -2.70 -0.19
C CYS A 48 13.27 -1.61 0.89
N TRP A 49 12.23 -1.38 1.68
CA TRP A 49 12.22 -0.46 2.83
C TRP A 49 13.23 -0.82 3.92
N ARG A 50 13.59 -2.11 4.08
CA ARG A 50 14.61 -2.54 5.06
C ARG A 50 16.03 -2.13 4.67
N ASN A 51 16.26 -1.82 3.39
CA ASN A 51 17.55 -1.38 2.88
C ASN A 51 17.73 0.14 2.94
N LEU A 52 16.68 0.88 3.33
CA LEU A 52 16.74 2.32 3.53
C LEU A 52 17.24 2.62 4.94
N THR A 53 18.00 3.70 5.06
CA THR A 53 18.28 4.31 6.37
C THR A 53 17.01 4.92 6.95
N ASP A 54 16.98 5.10 8.28
CA ASP A 54 15.84 5.73 8.95
C ASP A 54 15.54 7.14 8.41
N GLY A 55 16.59 7.89 8.02
CA GLY A 55 16.45 9.21 7.41
C GLY A 55 15.78 9.18 6.04
N GLU A 56 16.24 8.29 5.15
CA GLU A 56 15.65 8.10 3.82
C GLU A 56 14.20 7.62 3.91
N PHE A 57 13.92 6.71 4.85
CA PHE A 57 12.56 6.23 5.10
C PHE A 57 11.63 7.35 5.62
N ALA A 58 12.12 8.18 6.54
CA ALA A 58 11.34 9.28 7.11
C ALA A 58 11.02 10.35 6.05
N GLU A 59 12.00 10.74 5.24
CA GLU A 59 11.82 11.68 4.14
C GLU A 59 10.78 11.17 3.14
N PHE A 60 10.92 9.93 2.68
CA PHE A 60 9.98 9.31 1.75
C PHE A 60 8.57 9.21 2.34
N SER A 61 8.46 8.83 3.61
CA SER A 61 7.17 8.75 4.30
C SER A 61 6.46 10.10 4.38
N GLN A 62 7.22 11.18 4.64
CA GLN A 62 6.68 12.53 4.71
C GLN A 62 6.21 13.01 3.34
N GLU A 63 6.96 12.71 2.28
CA GLU A 63 6.57 13.02 0.90
C GLU A 63 5.26 12.32 0.51
N ILE A 64 5.14 11.01 0.79
CA ILE A 64 3.93 10.24 0.51
C ILE A 64 2.73 10.79 1.29
N ALA A 65 2.92 11.14 2.56
CA ALA A 65 1.87 11.75 3.38
C ALA A 65 1.39 13.08 2.79
N ALA A 66 2.30 13.96 2.36
CA ALA A 66 1.97 15.23 1.73
C ALA A 66 1.24 15.04 0.40
N ARG A 67 1.68 14.10 -0.44
CA ARG A 67 1.01 13.75 -1.70
C ARG A 67 -0.41 13.24 -1.47
N ARG A 68 -0.61 12.36 -0.47
CA ARG A 68 -1.94 11.87 -0.09
C ARG A 68 -2.83 13.03 0.41
N ALA A 69 -2.33 13.85 1.32
CA ALA A 69 -3.08 15.00 1.82
C ALA A 69 -3.54 15.91 0.66
N ARG A 70 -2.67 16.18 -0.32
CA ARG A 70 -3.00 16.94 -1.53
C ARG A 70 -3.98 16.23 -2.46
N ALA A 71 -3.85 14.93 -2.68
CA ALA A 71 -4.75 14.17 -3.56
C ALA A 71 -6.17 14.06 -2.99
N PHE A 72 -6.29 14.02 -1.66
CA PHE A 72 -7.57 13.88 -0.96
C PHE A 72 -8.13 15.21 -0.43
N SER A 73 -7.42 16.33 -0.59
CA SER A 73 -7.88 17.65 -0.10
C SER A 73 -9.17 18.14 -0.77
N GLY A 74 -9.53 17.60 -1.95
CA GLY A 74 -10.76 17.94 -2.68
C GLY A 74 -11.88 16.89 -2.60
N ARG A 75 -11.71 15.80 -1.84
CA ARG A 75 -12.70 14.70 -1.77
C ARG A 75 -13.69 14.82 -0.62
N ILE A 76 -13.45 15.70 0.36
CA ILE A 76 -14.32 15.84 1.54
C ILE A 76 -15.66 16.52 1.20
N ASP A 77 -15.73 17.37 0.17
CA ASP A 77 -16.93 18.19 -0.10
C ASP A 77 -18.00 17.52 -0.98
N ARG A 78 -17.77 16.31 -1.53
CA ARG A 78 -18.68 15.69 -2.51
C ARG A 78 -19.57 14.57 -1.98
N GLU A 79 -19.53 14.27 -0.68
CA GLU A 79 -20.33 13.17 -0.08
C GLU A 79 -21.37 13.62 0.97
N THR A 80 -21.63 14.93 1.12
CA THR A 80 -22.71 15.44 2.01
C THR A 80 -23.77 16.26 1.28
N VAL A 81 -24.18 15.84 0.09
CA VAL A 81 -25.51 16.19 -0.44
C VAL A 81 -26.30 14.90 -0.57
N VAL A 82 -26.94 14.52 0.54
CA VAL A 82 -28.15 13.71 0.52
C VAL A 82 -29.29 14.73 0.68
N ASP A 83 -30.27 14.62 -0.21
CA ASP A 83 -31.54 15.36 -0.28
C ASP A 83 -32.21 15.55 1.10
#